data_AF-A0A437KFF0-F1
#
_entry.id   AF-A0A437KFF0-F1
#
_cell.length_a   1.000
_cell.length_b   1.000
_cell.length_c   1.000
_cell.angle_alpha   90.00
_cell.angle_beta   90.00
_cell.angle_gamma   90.00
#
_symmetry.space_group_name_H-M   'P 1'
#
loop_
_entity.id
_entity.type
_entity.pdbx_description
1 polymer ?
#
loop_
_entity_poly.entity_id
_entity_poly.type
_entity_poly.pdbx_seq_one_letter_code
_entity_poly.pdbx_strand_id
1 'polypeptide(L)'
;MDKFGLYGKFTAKPENRDMLAAILMEAASSMEAVEGCELYTINLSDTELDSVYVYEVWTDKDAHEASLSLEAVQSLILQAKPLITGMERISTFKQVWGKGLPGQPV
;
A
#
# COMPACT_ATOMS: atom_id res chain seq x y z
N MET A 1 -7.79 -12.63 15.05
CA MET A 1 -7.40 -12.80 13.63
C MET A 1 -5.88 -12.67 13.54
N ASP A 2 -5.25 -13.35 12.58
CA ASP A 2 -3.85 -13.13 12.26
C ASP A 2 -3.72 -11.90 11.34
N LYS A 3 -2.87 -10.94 11.72
CA LYS A 3 -2.64 -9.73 10.92
C LYS A 3 -2.06 -10.08 9.55
N PHE A 4 -2.49 -9.35 8.53
CA PHE A 4 -2.10 -9.54 7.14
C PHE A 4 -1.19 -8.41 6.68
N GLY A 5 0.05 -8.74 6.30
CA GLY A 5 0.98 -7.81 5.68
C GLY A 5 1.04 -8.02 4.16
N LEU A 6 1.18 -6.94 3.40
CA LEU A 6 1.36 -6.97 1.95
C LEU A 6 2.51 -6.04 1.56
N TYR A 7 3.45 -6.55 0.77
CA TYR A 7 4.47 -5.71 0.13
C TYR A 7 4.34 -5.78 -1.39
N GLY A 8 3.97 -4.66 -1.99
CA GLY A 8 3.76 -4.50 -3.42
C GLY A 8 4.78 -3.55 -4.04
N LYS A 9 5.01 -3.74 -5.34
CA LYS A 9 5.82 -2.88 -6.19
C LYS A 9 5.01 -2.48 -7.41
N PHE A 10 5.07 -1.20 -7.73
CA PHE A 10 4.55 -0.63 -8.95
C PHE A 10 5.71 -0.01 -9.73
N THR A 11 5.77 -0.29 -11.01
CA THR A 11 6.71 0.35 -11.93
C THR A 11 5.94 1.37 -12.77
N ALA A 12 6.54 2.54 -12.96
CA ALA A 12 6.04 3.61 -13.81
C ALA A 12 7.10 3.96 -14.86
N LYS A 13 6.78 4.88 -15.77
CA LYS A 13 7.85 5.54 -16.52
C LYS A 13 8.65 6.48 -15.59
N PRO A 14 9.95 6.73 -15.83
CA PRO A 14 10.77 7.58 -14.98
C PRO A 14 10.15 8.97 -14.71
N GLU A 15 9.53 9.58 -15.72
CA GLU A 15 8.87 10.89 -15.61
C GLU A 15 7.57 10.87 -14.77
N ASN A 16 6.99 9.68 -14.53
CA ASN A 16 5.72 9.51 -13.84
C ASN A 16 5.87 8.91 -12.43
N ARG A 17 7.07 8.49 -12.01
CA ARG A 17 7.27 7.85 -10.69
C ARG A 17 6.76 8.72 -9.55
N ASP A 18 7.15 9.98 -9.53
CA ASP A 18 6.79 10.89 -8.43
C ASP A 18 5.30 11.23 -8.46
N MET A 19 4.68 11.28 -9.65
CA MET A 19 3.23 11.44 -9.79
C MET A 19 2.46 10.20 -9.30
N LEU A 20 2.95 8.99 -9.61
CA LEU A 20 2.39 7.76 -9.07
C LEU A 20 2.53 7.70 -7.54
N ALA A 21 3.69 8.10 -7.01
CA ALA A 21 3.90 8.17 -5.56
C ALA A 21 2.95 9.17 -4.90
N ALA A 22 2.66 10.32 -5.52
CA ALA A 22 1.67 11.28 -5.03
C ALA A 22 0.26 10.67 -4.91
N ILE A 23 -0.21 9.97 -5.95
CA ILE A 23 -1.52 9.29 -5.92
C ILE A 23 -1.55 8.21 -4.83
N LEU A 24 -0.46 7.46 -4.66
CA LEU A 24 -0.37 6.45 -3.60
C LEU A 24 -0.30 7.07 -2.19
N MET A 25 0.28 8.26 -2.03
CA MET A 25 0.23 9.01 -0.77
C MET A 25 -1.19 9.49 -0.45
N GLU A 26 -1.98 9.90 -1.46
CA GLU A 26 -3.39 10.18 -1.27
C GLU A 26 -4.17 8.92 -0.85
N ALA A 27 -3.85 7.77 -1.43
CA ALA A 27 -4.41 6.48 -0.99
C ALA A 27 -4.07 6.20 0.47
N ALA A 28 -2.80 6.37 0.86
CA ALA A 28 -2.34 6.20 2.24
C ALA A 28 -3.10 7.12 3.21
N SER A 29 -3.29 8.40 2.85
CA SER A 29 -4.06 9.35 3.68
C SER A 29 -5.53 8.95 3.81
N SER A 30 -6.15 8.43 2.74
CA SER A 30 -7.52 7.93 2.81
C SER A 30 -7.69 6.72 3.74
N MET A 31 -6.61 5.97 3.99
CA MET A 31 -6.62 4.82 4.90
C MET A 31 -6.63 5.22 6.37
N GLU A 32 -6.36 6.49 6.73
CA GLU A 32 -6.48 6.97 8.11
C GLU A 32 -7.89 6.78 8.67
N ALA A 33 -8.92 6.79 7.81
CA ALA A 33 -10.31 6.57 8.18
C ALA A 33 -10.70 5.07 8.22
N VAL A 34 -9.81 4.16 7.83
CA VAL A 34 -10.07 2.73 7.73
C VAL A 34 -9.46 2.02 8.93
N GLU A 35 -10.27 1.74 9.96
CA GLU A 35 -9.80 1.12 11.22
C GLU A 35 -9.04 -0.21 11.02
N GLY A 36 -9.33 -0.95 9.94
CA GLY A 36 -8.66 -2.21 9.60
C GLY A 36 -7.25 -2.04 9.00
N CYS A 37 -6.87 -0.83 8.59
CA CYS A 37 -5.54 -0.50 8.07
C CYS A 37 -4.67 0.05 9.21
N GLU A 38 -3.63 -0.69 9.59
CA GLU A 38 -2.75 -0.30 10.71
C GLU A 38 -1.46 0.38 10.24
N LEU A 39 -1.03 0.09 9.01
CA LEU A 39 0.14 0.67 8.37
C LEU A 39 -0.10 0.77 6.88
N TYR A 40 0.27 1.91 6.31
CA TYR A 40 0.36 2.10 4.87
C TYR A 40 1.55 3.01 4.58
N THR A 41 2.58 2.48 3.91
CA THR A 41 3.81 3.24 3.61
C THR A 41 4.08 3.27 2.12
N ILE A 42 4.52 4.43 1.65
CA ILE A 42 4.98 4.65 0.27
C ILE A 42 6.48 4.83 0.29
N ASN A 43 7.19 4.04 -0.49
CA ASN A 43 8.65 4.05 -0.52
C ASN A 43 9.13 4.18 -1.96
N LEU A 44 10.11 5.04 -2.19
CA LEU A 44 10.85 5.12 -3.45
C LEU A 44 12.13 4.31 -3.30
N SER A 45 12.55 3.63 -4.37
CA SER A 45 13.82 2.92 -4.38
C SER A 45 14.96 3.82 -4.84
N ASP A 46 16.08 3.76 -4.12
CA ASP A 46 17.33 4.43 -4.49
C ASP A 46 18.04 3.75 -5.68
N THR A 47 17.69 2.49 -5.97
CA THR A 47 18.31 1.69 -7.04
C THR A 47 17.38 1.42 -8.22
N GLU A 48 16.08 1.37 -7.98
CA GLU A 48 15.04 1.12 -8.99
C GLU A 48 14.25 2.42 -9.21
N LEU A 49 14.83 3.34 -9.99
CA LEU A 49 14.37 4.72 -10.13
C LEU A 49 13.03 4.89 -10.86
N ASP A 50 12.43 3.81 -11.33
CA ASP A 50 11.12 3.75 -11.98
C ASP A 50 10.05 3.12 -11.07
N SER A 51 10.42 2.74 -9.84
CA SER A 51 9.62 1.88 -8.98
C SER A 51 9.18 2.59 -7.70
N VAL A 52 7.93 2.30 -7.30
CA VAL A 52 7.30 2.73 -6.05
C VAL A 52 6.84 1.49 -5.30
N TYR A 53 7.13 1.43 -4.01
CA TYR A 53 6.84 0.28 -3.16
C TYR A 53 5.82 0.67 -2.11
N VAL A 54 4.86 -0.23 -1.89
CA VAL A 54 3.80 -0.05 -0.92
C VAL A 54 3.88 -1.20 0.08
N TYR A 55 4.10 -0.86 1.36
CA TYR A 55 4.01 -1.83 2.45
C TYR A 55 2.82 -1.50 3.34
N GLU A 56 2.00 -2.52 3.55
CA GLU A 56 0.72 -2.41 4.24
C GLU A 56 0.61 -3.45 5.35
N VAL A 57 -0.06 -3.08 6.44
CA VAL A 57 -0.45 -3.98 7.53
C VAL A 57 -1.93 -3.80 7.81
N TRP A 58 -2.64 -4.93 7.84
CA TRP A 58 -4.07 -5.00 8.05
C TRP A 58 -4.40 -5.92 9.21
N THR A 59 -5.54 -5.66 9.86
CA THR A 59 -6.07 -6.53 10.92
C THR A 59 -6.29 -7.97 10.42
N ASP A 60 -6.66 -8.12 9.14
CA ASP A 60 -6.75 -9.37 8.40
C ASP A 60 -6.86 -9.13 6.89
N LYS A 61 -6.93 -10.22 6.12
CA LYS A 61 -7.01 -10.20 4.66
C LYS A 61 -8.36 -9.67 4.14
N ASP A 62 -9.45 -9.89 4.88
CA ASP A 62 -10.79 -9.46 4.47
C ASP A 62 -10.93 -7.94 4.60
N ALA A 63 -10.32 -7.35 5.63
CA ALA A 63 -10.21 -5.90 5.80
C ALA A 63 -9.46 -5.23 4.63
N HIS A 64 -8.36 -5.83 4.17
CA HIS A 64 -7.66 -5.38 2.96
C HIS A 64 -8.55 -5.52 1.71
N GLU A 65 -9.23 -6.65 1.51
CA GLU A 65 -10.10 -6.83 0.34
C GLU A 65 -11.29 -5.88 0.35
N ALA A 66 -11.85 -5.58 1.52
CA ALA A 66 -12.92 -4.61 1.67
C ALA A 66 -12.47 -3.18 1.34
N SER A 67 -11.24 -2.79 1.71
CA SER A 67 -10.71 -1.45 1.44
C SER A 67 -10.62 -1.15 -0.06
N LEU A 68 -10.33 -2.17 -0.87
CA LEU A 68 -10.30 -2.04 -2.34
C LEU A 68 -11.65 -1.65 -2.94
N SER A 69 -12.76 -1.89 -2.23
CA SER A 69 -14.10 -1.53 -2.71
C SER A 69 -14.54 -0.10 -2.34
N LEU A 70 -13.73 0.62 -1.56
CA LEU A 70 -14.04 2.00 -1.17
C LEU A 70 -13.95 2.94 -2.38
N GLU A 71 -14.90 3.87 -2.49
CA GLU A 71 -15.00 4.80 -3.62
C GLU A 71 -13.72 5.64 -3.80
N ALA A 72 -13.15 6.11 -2.69
CA ALA A 72 -11.88 6.85 -2.69
C ALA A 72 -10.73 6.01 -3.29
N VAL A 73 -10.63 4.74 -2.88
CA VAL A 73 -9.60 3.81 -3.39
C VAL A 73 -9.83 3.50 -4.86
N GLN A 74 -11.07 3.24 -5.28
CA GLN A 74 -11.43 3.00 -6.68
C GLN A 74 -11.08 4.18 -7.58
N SER A 75 -11.37 5.41 -7.13
CA SER A 75 -10.99 6.64 -7.85
C SER A 75 -9.48 6.75 -8.03
N LEU A 76 -8.70 6.49 -6.97
CA LEU A 76 -7.24 6.54 -7.03
C LEU A 76 -6.65 5.43 -7.90
N ILE A 77 -7.23 4.23 -7.89
CA ILE A 77 -6.85 3.13 -8.80
C ILE A 77 -7.04 3.57 -10.26
N LEU A 78 -8.16 4.23 -10.60
CA LEU A 78 -8.40 4.73 -11.96
C LEU A 78 -7.37 5.77 -12.39
N GLN A 79 -6.92 6.63 -11.47
CA GLN A 79 -5.88 7.63 -11.73
C GLN A 79 -4.47 7.03 -11.84
N ALA A 80 -4.14 6.06 -10.99
CA ALA A 80 -2.83 5.41 -10.95
C ALA A 80 -2.61 4.46 -12.14
N LYS A 81 -3.65 3.71 -12.54
CA LYS A 81 -3.58 2.68 -13.59
C LYS A 81 -2.89 3.12 -14.90
N PRO A 82 -3.18 4.30 -15.50
CA PRO A 82 -2.48 4.73 -16.73
C PRO A 82 -0.99 5.03 -16.54
N LEU A 83 -0.52 5.23 -15.30
CA LEU A 83 0.89 5.50 -15.00
C LEU A 83 1.70 4.23 -14.77
N ILE A 84 1.02 3.12 -14.43
CA ILE A 84 1.64 1.85 -14.06
C ILE A 84 2.01 1.07 -15.33
N THR A 85 3.30 0.79 -15.49
CA THR A 85 3.86 -0.07 -16.55
C THR A 85 4.12 -1.50 -16.08
N GLY A 86 4.17 -1.73 -14.76
CA GLY A 86 4.32 -3.05 -14.17
C GLY A 86 3.81 -3.08 -12.73
N MET A 87 3.30 -4.24 -12.29
CA MET A 87 2.82 -4.44 -10.92
C MET A 87 3.25 -5.82 -10.43
N GLU A 88 3.80 -5.88 -9.23
CA GLU A 88 4.27 -7.09 -8.61
C GLU A 88 3.86 -7.15 -7.14
N ARG A 89 3.38 -8.31 -6.70
CA ARG A 89 3.26 -8.63 -5.28
C ARG A 89 4.55 -9.31 -4.85
N ILE A 90 5.42 -8.59 -4.15
CA ILE A 90 6.69 -9.11 -3.66
C ILE A 90 6.43 -10.22 -2.64
N SER A 91 5.57 -9.95 -1.65
CA SER A 91 5.20 -10.97 -0.66
C SER A 91 3.96 -10.60 0.14
N THR A 92 3.46 -11.59 0.87
CA THR A 92 2.45 -11.44 1.91
C THR A 92 2.95 -12.05 3.21
N PHE A 93 2.58 -11.47 4.34
CA PHE A 93 3.10 -11.86 5.63
C PHE A 93 1.96 -12.13 6.61
N LYS A 94 2.13 -13.17 7.43
CA LYS A 94 1.46 -13.24 8.72
C LYS A 94 2.29 -12.41 9.69
N GLN A 95 1.79 -11.26 10.10
CA GLN A 95 2.58 -10.39 10.95
C GLN A 95 2.59 -10.92 12.40
N VAL A 96 3.80 -11.09 12.92
CA VAL A 96 4.04 -11.60 14.28
C VAL A 96 4.26 -10.45 15.26
N TRP A 97 5.02 -9.42 14.88
CA TRP A 97 5.36 -8.27 15.73
C TRP A 97 5.90 -7.10 14.88
N GLY A 98 5.94 -5.87 15.41
CA GLY A 98 6.60 -4.73 14.76
C GLY A 98 6.44 -3.38 15.48
N LYS A 99 7.48 -2.89 16.16
CA LYS A 99 7.45 -1.63 16.93
C LYS A 99 6.70 -0.49 16.20
N GLY A 100 5.77 0.17 16.89
CA GLY A 100 5.00 1.31 16.36
C GLY A 100 3.63 0.93 15.79
N LEU A 101 3.34 -0.36 15.66
CA LEU A 101 2.02 -0.86 15.27
C LEU A 101 1.12 -1.09 16.49
N PRO A 102 -0.21 -0.94 16.36
CA PRO A 102 -1.14 -1.13 17.47
C PRO A 102 -1.22 -2.59 17.95
N GLY A 103 -1.64 -2.79 19.20
CA GLY A 103 -2.02 -4.10 19.73
C GLY A 103 -0.87 -5.10 19.93
N GLN A 104 0.32 -4.64 20.33
CA GLN A 104 1.46 -5.53 20.54
C GLN A 104 1.45 -6.15 21.94
N PRO A 105 1.72 -7.46 22.07
CA PRO A 105 2.04 -8.04 23.36
C PRO A 105 3.29 -7.36 23.91
N VAL A 106 3.20 -6.91 25.18
CA VAL A 106 4.35 -6.45 25.96
C VAL A 106 5.24 -7.63 26.32
#